data_AF-A0A399WH80-F1
#
_entry.id   AF-A0A399WH80-F1
#
_cell.length_a   1.000
_cell.length_b   1.000
_cell.length_c   1.000
_cell.angle_alpha   90.00
_cell.angle_beta   90.00
_cell.angle_gamma   90.00
#
_symmetry.space_group_name_H-M   'P 1'
#
loop_
_entity.id
_entity.type
_entity.pdbx_description
1 polymer ?
#
loop_
_entity_poly.entity_id
_entity_poly.type
_entity_poly.pdbx_seq_one_letter_code
_entity_poly.pdbx_strand_id
1 'polypeptide(L)' 'MTTDSELLILLTGIDETFAQSVHTRSSYKPEEILCGQKFVNIYNDVADGEPISIDIRKLSKTEPA' A
#
# COMPACT_ATOMS: atom_id res chain seq x y z
N MET A 1 6.88 -26.72 9.35
CA MET A 1 6.99 -26.64 7.89
C MET A 1 6.76 -25.20 7.52
N THR A 2 7.80 -24.49 7.07
CA THR A 2 7.63 -23.17 6.43
C THR A 2 7.20 -23.43 4.99
N THR A 3 6.03 -22.91 4.62
CA THR A 3 5.53 -23.01 3.24
C THR A 3 6.37 -22.07 2.37
N ASP A 4 6.96 -22.57 1.28
CA ASP A 4 7.64 -21.73 0.30
C ASP A 4 6.61 -21.21 -0.71
N SER A 5 5.92 -20.14 -0.33
CA SER A 5 4.83 -19.53 -1.11
C SER A 5 5.04 -18.03 -1.19
N GLU A 6 4.55 -17.40 -2.25
CA GLU A 6 4.74 -15.98 -2.48
C GLU A 6 3.46 -15.37 -3.03
N LEU A 7 3.05 -14.23 -2.47
CA LEU A 7 1.91 -13.45 -2.95
C LEU A 7 2.42 -12.37 -3.90
N LEU A 8 2.15 -12.51 -5.19
CA LEU A 8 2.49 -11.52 -6.20
C LEU A 8 1.33 -10.52 -6.41
N ILE A 9 1.64 -9.23 -6.38
CA ILE A 9 0.72 -8.14 -6.74
C ILE A 9 1.19 -7.52 -8.06
N LEU A 10 0.29 -7.46 -9.04
CA LEU A 10 0.48 -6.73 -10.29
C LEU A 10 -0.50 -5.55 -10.30
N LEU A 11 0.04 -4.34 -10.35
CA LEU A 11 -0.75 -3.13 -10.59
C LEU A 11 -0.51 -2.66 -12.03
N THR A 12 -1.61 -2.48 -12.77
CA THR A 12 -1.61 -1.90 -14.11
C THR A 12 -2.33 -0.57 -14.06
N GLY A 13 -1.76 0.45 -14.70
CA GLY A 13 -2.35 1.79 -14.80
C GLY A 13 -2.12 2.40 -16.17
N ILE A 14 -2.79 3.51 -16.45
CA ILE A 14 -2.47 4.35 -17.59
C ILE A 14 -1.68 5.55 -17.10
N ASP A 15 -0.51 5.77 -17.69
CA ASP A 15 0.18 7.05 -17.56
C ASP A 15 -0.55 8.08 -18.42
N GLU A 16 -1.09 9.12 -17.77
CA GLU A 16 -1.92 10.14 -18.43
C GLU A 16 -1.11 10.99 -19.42
N THR A 17 0.16 11.28 -19.11
CA THR A 17 1.00 12.16 -19.94
C THR A 17 1.28 11.54 -21.31
N PHE A 18 1.50 10.22 -21.34
CA PHE A 18 1.87 9.49 -22.55
C PHE A 18 0.78 8.56 -23.08
N ALA A 19 -0.39 8.53 -22.43
CA ALA A 19 -1.53 7.67 -22.75
C ALA A 19 -1.13 6.19 -22.93
N GLN A 20 -0.19 5.71 -22.13
CA GLN A 20 0.38 4.37 -22.22
C GLN A 20 0.03 3.51 -21.02
N SER A 21 -0.13 2.20 -21.25
CA SER A 21 -0.26 1.23 -20.15
C SER A 21 1.08 1.02 -19.45
N VAL A 22 1.10 1.21 -18.14
CA VAL A 22 2.25 0.96 -17.26
C VAL A 22 1.93 -0.15 -16.27
N HIS A 23 2.96 -0.89 -15.85
CA HIS A 23 2.82 -2.02 -14.93
C HIS A 23 3.87 -1.92 -13.82
N THR A 24 3.47 -2.20 -12.58
CA THR A 24 4.39 -2.39 -11.46
C THR A 24 4.05 -3.69 -10.72
N ARG A 25 5.08 -4.31 -10.13
CA ARG A 25 4.98 -5.57 -9.41
C ARG A 25 5.61 -5.45 -8.04
N SER A 26 4.97 -6.07 -7.05
CA SER A 26 5.55 -6.34 -5.73
C SER A 26 5.18 -7.77 -5.33
N SER A 27 5.94 -8.34 -4.40
CA SER A 27 5.63 -9.66 -3.86
C SER A 27 5.91 -9.73 -2.37
N TYR A 28 5.25 -10.67 -1.69
CA TYR A 28 5.37 -10.89 -0.25
C TYR A 28 5.46 -12.39 0.06
N LYS A 29 6.49 -12.78 0.80
CA LYS A 29 6.66 -14.10 1.39
C LYS A 29 5.84 -14.24 2.69
N PRO A 30 5.66 -15.46 3.23
CA PRO A 30 4.80 -15.66 4.39
C PRO A 30 5.31 -14.90 5.62
N GLU A 31 6.62 -14.75 5.78
CA GLU A 31 7.24 -13.96 6.85
C GLU A 31 6.97 -12.44 6.75
N GLU A 32 6.53 -11.93 5.59
CA GLU A 32 6.20 -10.52 5.36
C GLU A 32 4.70 -10.24 5.58
N ILE A 33 3.88 -11.29 5.77
CA ILE A 33 2.43 -11.16 5.98
C ILE A 33 2.13 -11.12 7.48
N LEU A 34 1.72 -9.94 7.95
CA LEU A 34 1.40 -9.73 9.36
C LEU A 34 -0.08 -10.02 9.65
N CYS A 35 -0.36 -11.20 10.19
CA CYS A 35 -1.71 -11.58 10.63
C CYS A 35 -2.14 -10.79 11.89
N GLY A 36 -3.42 -10.39 11.96
CA GLY A 36 -3.97 -9.65 13.09
C GLY A 36 -3.48 -8.19 13.18
N GLN A 37 -2.99 -7.64 12.07
CA GLN A 37 -2.62 -6.23 11.95
C GLN A 37 -3.56 -5.51 10.97
N LYS A 38 -3.65 -4.19 11.11
CA LYS A 38 -4.26 -3.27 10.14
C LYS A 38 -3.29 -2.14 9.81
N PHE A 39 -3.45 -1.53 8.63
CA PHE A 39 -2.72 -0.31 8.30
C PHE A 39 -3.21 0.86 9.16
N VAL A 40 -2.30 1.72 9.59
CA VAL A 40 -2.66 2.96 10.27
C VAL A 40 -3.28 3.94 9.28
N ASN A 41 -4.07 4.90 9.78
CA ASN A 41 -4.57 5.98 8.93
C ASN A 41 -3.42 6.88 8.44
N ILE A 42 -3.33 7.06 7.11
CA ILE A 42 -2.33 7.92 6.46
C ILE A 42 -2.80 9.37 6.29
N TYR A 43 -4.11 9.63 6.38
CA TYR A 43 -4.65 10.98 6.28
C TYR A 43 -4.27 11.79 7.52
N ASN A 44 -3.86 13.04 7.30
CA ASN A 44 -3.72 13.99 8.39
C ASN A 44 -5.08 14.62 8.70
N ASP A 45 -5.27 15.02 9.95
CA ASP A 45 -6.40 15.85 10.31
C ASP A 45 -6.25 17.21 9.62
N VAL A 46 -7.25 17.58 8.83
CA VAL A 46 -7.33 18.88 8.16
C VAL A 46 -8.63 19.55 8.56
N ALA A 47 -8.63 20.88 8.63
CA ALA A 47 -9.85 21.63 8.88
C ALA A 47 -10.84 21.45 7.72
N ASP A 48 -12.12 21.69 7.97
CA ASP A 48 -13.13 21.60 6.92
C ASP A 48 -12.84 22.60 5.79
N GLY A 49 -12.92 22.15 4.55
CA GLY A 49 -12.56 22.91 3.35
C GLY A 49 -11.06 22.97 3.02
N GLU A 50 -10.17 22.48 3.89
CA GLU A 50 -8.73 22.43 3.60
C GLU A 50 -8.35 21.22 2.72
N PRO A 51 -7.29 21.33 1.90
CA PRO A 51 -6.85 20.23 1.04
C PRO A 51 -6.53 18.97 1.86
N ILE A 52 -7.03 17.82 1.39
CA ILE A 52 -6.66 16.52 1.95
C ILE A 52 -5.14 16.36 1.84
N SER A 53 -4.51 15.98 2.95
CA SER A 53 -3.08 15.67 2.98
C SER A 53 -2.83 14.29 3.58
N ILE A 54 -1.74 13.66 3.12
CA ILE A 54 -1.31 12.33 3.56
C ILE A 54 0.11 12.39 4.13
N ASP A 55 0.36 11.60 5.17
CA ASP A 55 1.71 11.36 5.70
C ASP A 55 2.30 10.10 5.07
N ILE A 56 3.15 10.28 4.05
CA ILE A 56 3.80 9.17 3.32
C ILE A 56 4.64 8.27 4.24
N ARG A 57 5.14 8.79 5.38
CA ARG A 57 5.92 7.98 6.33
C ARG A 57 5.06 6.90 6.99
N LYS A 58 3.74 7.02 6.94
CA LYS A 58 2.79 6.04 7.47
C LYS A 58 2.35 4.98 6.45
N LEU A 59 2.78 5.09 5.19
CA LEU A 59 2.28 4.25 4.09
C LEU A 59 2.41 2.74 4.37
N SER A 60 3.51 2.33 5.01
CA SER A 60 3.75 0.92 5.37
C SER A 60 3.53 0.63 6.86
N LYS A 61 3.04 1.60 7.64
CA LYS A 61 2.92 1.46 9.09
C LYS A 61 1.65 0.68 9.44
N THR A 62 1.80 -0.29 10.34
CA THR A 62 0.72 -1.14 10.82
C THR A 62 0.56 -1.06 12.33
N GLU A 63 -0.59 -1.49 12.83
CA GLU A 63 -0.92 -1.66 14.24
C GLU A 63 -1.80 -2.90 14.45
N PRO A 64 -1.84 -3.49 15.66
CA PRO A 64 -2.77 -4.57 15.98
C PRO A 64 -4.22 -4.20 15.66
N ALA A 65 -4.94 -5.14 15.03
CA ALA A 65 -6.31 -4.93 14.56
C ALA A 65 -7.30 -4.75 15.70
#